data_AF-A0A976X5I7-F1
#
_entry.id   AF-A0A976X5I7-F1
#
_cell.length_a   1.000
_cell.length_b   1.000
_cell.length_c   1.000
_cell.angle_alpha   90.00
_cell.angle_beta   90.00
_cell.angle_gamma   90.00
#
_symmetry.space_group_name_H-M   'P 1'
#
loop_
_entity.id
_entity.type
_entity.pdbx_description
1 polymer ?
#
loop_
_entity_poly.entity_id
_entity_poly.type
_entity_poly.pdbx_seq_one_letter_code
_entity_poly.pdbx_strand_id
1 'polypeptide(L)'
;MPLLEPTTLKMLFNGDPKIKRAMGVLKDRWQDIDDDNPFMPNQITPELIGIAKQLLATGMVKARVDFNDYQSVQAFILHNNSYVTAESKQLLLSPFE
;
A
#
# COMPACT_ATOMS: atom_id res chain seq x y z
N MET A 1 -10.59 8.20 16.25
CA MET A 1 -9.70 7.13 15.77
C MET A 1 -10.50 6.35 14.73
N PRO A 2 -10.13 6.38 13.44
CA PRO A 2 -10.84 5.63 12.40
C PRO A 2 -10.74 4.13 12.70
N LEU A 3 -11.87 3.44 12.63
CA LEU A 3 -11.93 1.99 12.80
C LEU A 3 -11.59 1.33 11.45
N LEU A 4 -10.85 0.23 11.48
CA LEU A 4 -10.64 -0.59 10.29
C LEU A 4 -11.99 -1.14 9.79
N GLU A 5 -12.14 -1.20 8.46
CA GLU A 5 -13.31 -1.86 7.88
C GLU A 5 -13.38 -3.33 8.31
N PRO A 6 -14.58 -3.91 8.51
CA PRO A 6 -14.73 -5.28 9.01
C PRO A 6 -13.92 -6.33 8.24
N THR A 7 -13.80 -6.17 6.92
CA THR A 7 -13.01 -7.06 6.07
C THR A 7 -11.52 -6.97 6.38
N THR A 8 -10.96 -5.76 6.43
CA THR A 8 -9.54 -5.54 6.75
C THR A 8 -9.21 -5.97 8.17
N LEU A 9 -10.14 -5.76 9.11
CA LEU A 9 -9.99 -6.24 10.48
C LEU A 9 -9.93 -7.77 10.55
N LYS A 10 -10.81 -8.48 9.81
CA LYS A 10 -10.75 -9.94 9.68
C LYS A 10 -9.42 -10.41 9.08
N MET A 11 -8.94 -9.73 8.03
CA MET A 11 -7.65 -10.04 7.39
C MET A 11 -6.48 -9.90 8.39
N LEU A 12 -6.49 -8.83 9.20
CA LEU A 12 -5.51 -8.62 10.25
C LEU A 12 -5.53 -9.76 11.28
N PHE A 13 -6.71 -10.15 11.78
CA PHE A 13 -6.84 -11.24 12.74
C PHE A 13 -6.43 -12.60 12.18
N ASN A 14 -6.67 -12.84 10.89
CA ASN A 14 -6.36 -14.11 10.23
C ASN A 14 -4.91 -14.18 9.72
N GLY A 15 -4.10 -13.13 9.91
CA GLY A 15 -2.71 -13.08 9.41
C GLY A 15 -2.62 -13.07 7.88
N ASP A 16 -3.58 -12.44 7.20
CA ASP A 16 -3.60 -12.38 5.73
C ASP A 16 -2.32 -11.71 5.18
N PRO A 17 -1.61 -12.33 4.20
CA PRO A 17 -0.41 -11.75 3.60
C PRO A 17 -0.58 -10.34 3.04
N LYS A 18 -1.80 -9.96 2.62
CA LYS A 18 -2.12 -8.62 2.12
C LYS A 18 -1.92 -7.54 3.17
N ILE A 19 -2.06 -7.86 4.47
CA ILE A 19 -1.78 -6.92 5.56
C ILE A 19 -0.29 -6.59 5.61
N LYS A 20 0.58 -7.61 5.57
CA LYS A 20 2.04 -7.43 5.51
C LYS A 20 2.41 -6.61 4.27
N ARG A 21 1.78 -6.90 3.13
CA ARG A 21 2.00 -6.17 1.86
C ARG A 21 1.58 -4.70 1.92
N ALA A 22 0.41 -4.41 2.45
CA ALA A 22 -0.05 -3.04 2.68
C ALA A 22 0.86 -2.27 3.67
N MET A 23 1.41 -2.95 4.68
CA MET A 23 2.44 -2.34 5.54
C MET A 23 3.74 -2.02 4.79
N GLY A 24 4.15 -2.87 3.84
CA GLY A 24 5.31 -2.60 2.97
C GLY A 24 5.10 -1.40 2.06
N VAL A 25 3.88 -1.23 1.53
CA VAL A 25 3.47 -0.01 0.81
C VAL A 25 3.65 1.22 1.69
N LEU A 26 3.09 1.23 2.91
CA LEU A 26 3.19 2.39 3.82
C LEU A 26 4.64 2.72 4.20
N LYS A 27 5.49 1.71 4.32
CA LYS A 27 6.90 1.88 4.70
C LYS A 27 7.81 2.17 3.50
N ASP A 28 7.27 2.19 2.28
CA ASP A 28 8.04 2.27 1.04
C ASP A 28 9.19 1.25 0.99
N ARG A 29 8.86 0.01 1.36
CA ARG A 29 9.78 -1.13 1.48
C ARG A 29 9.16 -2.37 0.83
N TRP A 30 8.55 -2.19 -0.34
CA TRP A 30 7.90 -3.29 -1.07
C TRP A 30 8.88 -4.40 -1.42
N GLN A 31 10.08 -4.03 -1.85
CA GLN A 31 11.12 -4.98 -2.23
C GLN A 31 11.56 -5.86 -1.05
N ASP A 32 11.58 -5.32 0.18
CA ASP A 32 11.97 -6.06 1.39
C ASP A 32 10.94 -7.14 1.81
N ILE A 33 9.72 -7.09 1.25
CA ILE A 33 8.63 -7.98 1.65
C ILE A 33 8.16 -8.91 0.54
N ASP A 34 8.54 -8.65 -0.70
CA ASP A 34 8.17 -9.42 -1.90
C ASP A 34 9.27 -10.44 -2.24
N ASP A 35 9.51 -11.37 -1.30
CA ASP A 35 10.55 -12.41 -1.39
C ASP A 35 10.03 -13.76 -1.91
N ASP A 36 8.73 -13.86 -2.24
CA ASP A 36 8.09 -15.16 -2.45
C ASP A 36 8.42 -15.78 -3.83
N ASN A 37 8.61 -14.97 -4.90
CA ASN A 37 8.96 -15.48 -6.23
C ASN A 37 9.52 -14.39 -7.19
N PRO A 38 10.82 -14.42 -7.55
CA PRO A 38 11.43 -13.44 -8.46
C PRO A 38 10.91 -13.51 -9.90
N PHE A 39 10.25 -14.60 -10.31
CA PHE A 39 9.68 -14.77 -11.65
C PHE A 39 8.23 -14.29 -11.76
N MET A 40 7.55 -14.13 -10.62
CA MET A 40 6.18 -13.62 -10.53
C MET A 40 6.08 -12.66 -9.33
N PRO A 41 6.73 -11.48 -9.41
CA PRO A 41 6.70 -10.51 -8.33
C PRO A 41 5.26 -10.04 -8.09
N ASN A 42 4.89 -9.89 -6.83
CA ASN A 42 3.57 -9.39 -6.49
C ASN A 42 3.46 -7.93 -6.95
N GLN A 43 2.28 -7.56 -7.42
CA GLN A 43 1.99 -6.20 -7.83
C GLN A 43 1.33 -5.43 -6.67
N ILE A 44 1.63 -4.13 -6.58
CA ILE A 44 0.92 -3.18 -5.74
C ILE A 44 -0.37 -2.85 -6.48
N THR A 45 -1.47 -3.46 -6.04
CA THR A 45 -2.81 -3.34 -6.62
C THR A 45 -3.65 -2.26 -5.92
N PRO A 46 -4.78 -1.82 -6.52
CA PRO A 46 -5.69 -0.87 -5.86
C PRO A 46 -6.21 -1.36 -4.50
N GLU A 47 -6.43 -2.67 -4.37
CA GLU A 47 -6.85 -3.28 -3.10
C GLU A 47 -5.80 -3.06 -2.00
N LEU A 48 -4.52 -3.31 -2.30
CA LEU A 48 -3.44 -3.11 -1.35
C LEU A 48 -3.28 -1.65 -0.94
N ILE A 49 -3.47 -0.71 -1.87
CA ILE A 49 -3.50 0.74 -1.56
C ILE A 49 -4.68 1.07 -0.64
N GLY A 50 -5.85 0.49 -0.89
CA GLY A 50 -7.02 0.65 -0.03
C GLY A 50 -6.77 0.19 1.40
N ILE A 51 -6.20 -1.01 1.56
CA ILE A 51 -5.81 -1.56 2.87
C ILE A 51 -4.75 -0.66 3.53
N ALA A 52 -3.73 -0.21 2.77
CA ALA A 52 -2.69 0.67 3.28
C ALA A 52 -3.27 2.00 3.81
N LYS A 53 -4.18 2.63 3.07
CA LYS A 53 -4.87 3.85 3.53
C LYS A 53 -5.69 3.62 4.80
N GLN A 54 -6.37 2.49 4.93
CA GLN A 54 -7.09 2.13 6.17
C GLN A 54 -6.13 1.94 7.36
N LEU A 55 -5.02 1.22 7.16
CA LEU A 55 -4.00 1.03 8.19
C LEU A 55 -3.36 2.36 8.61
N LEU A 56 -3.06 3.24 7.66
CA LEU A 56 -2.55 4.59 7.93
C LEU A 56 -3.53 5.41 8.78
N ALA A 57 -4.82 5.35 8.45
CA ALA A 57 -5.87 6.09 9.16
C ALA A 57 -5.94 5.72 10.66
N THR A 58 -5.60 4.48 11.04
CA THR A 58 -5.55 4.07 12.46
C THR A 58 -4.45 4.75 13.28
N GLY A 59 -3.42 5.31 12.62
CA GLY A 59 -2.22 5.84 13.27
C GLY A 59 -1.27 4.77 13.84
N MET A 60 -1.57 3.47 13.66
CA MET A 60 -0.75 2.38 14.20
C MET A 60 0.54 2.13 13.39
N VAL A 61 0.61 2.63 12.16
CA VAL A 61 1.76 2.45 11.27
C VAL A 61 2.44 3.78 11.02
N LYS A 62 3.73 3.87 11.37
CA LYS A 62 4.58 4.98 10.94
C LYS A 62 4.87 4.85 9.44
N ALA A 63 4.10 5.57 8.64
CA ALA A 63 4.28 5.60 7.19
C ALA A 63 5.47 6.48 6.78
N ARG A 64 6.08 6.12 5.65
CA ARG A 64 7.03 6.95 4.91
C ARG A 64 6.39 7.63 3.71
N VAL A 65 5.30 7.05 3.19
CA VAL A 65 4.51 7.62 2.09
C VAL A 65 3.39 8.46 2.69
N ASP A 66 3.30 9.72 2.28
CA ASP A 66 2.13 10.56 2.48
C ASP A 66 1.26 10.51 1.22
N PHE A 67 0.07 9.91 1.33
CA PHE A 67 -0.87 9.81 0.20
C PHE A 67 -1.64 11.10 -0.10
N ASN A 68 -1.48 12.15 0.72
CA ASN A 68 -2.10 13.45 0.50
C ASN A 68 -1.11 14.47 -0.07
N ASP A 69 0.16 14.09 -0.28
CA ASP A 69 1.20 14.92 -0.88
C ASP A 69 1.59 14.38 -2.25
N TYR A 70 1.40 15.20 -3.29
CA TYR A 70 1.67 14.80 -4.67
C TYR A 70 3.13 14.38 -4.87
N GLN A 71 4.07 15.12 -4.28
CA GLN A 71 5.50 14.83 -4.42
C GLN A 71 5.85 13.48 -3.79
N SER A 72 5.31 13.17 -2.60
CA SER A 72 5.47 11.89 -1.94
C SER A 72 4.84 10.75 -2.74
N VAL A 73 3.64 10.95 -3.30
CA VAL A 73 2.99 9.94 -4.15
C VAL A 73 3.78 9.67 -5.42
N GLN A 74 4.25 10.73 -6.10
CA GLN A 74 5.04 10.59 -7.32
C GLN A 74 6.38 9.91 -7.03
N ALA A 75 7.05 10.25 -5.93
CA ALA A 75 8.28 9.58 -5.50
C ALA A 75 8.06 8.09 -5.22
N PHE A 76 6.97 7.73 -4.53
CA PHE A 76 6.58 6.33 -4.30
C PHE A 76 6.34 5.56 -5.60
N ILE A 77 5.60 6.15 -6.55
CA ILE A 77 5.32 5.54 -7.85
C ILE A 77 6.62 5.30 -8.63
N LEU A 78 7.53 6.29 -8.65
CA LEU A 78 8.82 6.16 -9.33
C LEU A 78 9.70 5.08 -8.70
N HIS A 79 9.78 5.05 -7.37
CA HIS A 79 10.55 4.05 -6.64
C HIS A 79 10.03 2.63 -6.85
N ASN A 80 8.72 2.46 -6.97
CA ASN A 80 8.05 1.17 -7.13
C ASN A 80 7.50 0.94 -8.56
N ASN A 81 8.04 1.62 -9.58
CA ASN A 81 7.43 1.71 -10.91
C ASN A 81 7.14 0.35 -11.58
N SER A 82 7.98 -0.65 -11.31
CA SER A 82 7.86 -2.02 -11.81
C SER A 82 6.83 -2.88 -11.07
N TYR A 83 6.34 -2.43 -9.91
CA TYR A 83 5.40 -3.15 -9.05
C TYR A 83 4.03 -2.47 -9.00
N VAL A 84 3.94 -1.15 -9.22
CA VAL A 84 2.66 -0.42 -9.18
C VAL A 84 1.90 -0.62 -10.49
N THR A 85 0.69 -1.19 -10.42
CA THR A 85 -0.16 -1.37 -11.60
C THR A 85 -0.66 -0.03 -12.17
N ALA A 86 -1.11 -0.02 -13.42
CA ALA A 86 -1.64 1.19 -14.05
C ALA A 86 -2.85 1.76 -13.29
N GLU A 87 -3.77 0.90 -12.85
CA GLU A 87 -4.95 1.27 -12.06
C GLU A 87 -4.55 1.84 -10.70
N SER A 88 -3.48 1.31 -10.12
CA SER A 88 -2.93 1.78 -8.85
C SER A 88 -2.31 3.17 -8.99
N LYS A 89 -1.58 3.43 -10.08
CA LYS A 89 -1.06 4.78 -10.39
C LYS A 89 -2.22 5.76 -10.55
N GLN A 90 -3.24 5.40 -11.31
CA GLN A 90 -4.44 6.23 -11.48
C GLN A 90 -5.12 6.54 -10.14
N LEU A 91 -5.36 5.51 -9.31
CA LEU A 91 -5.97 5.69 -7.98
C LEU A 91 -5.15 6.59 -7.04
N LEU A 92 -3.81 6.52 -7.13
CA LEU A 92 -2.92 7.32 -6.31
C LEU A 92 -2.86 8.78 -6.75
N LEU A 93 -2.94 9.03 -8.07
CA LEU A 93 -2.83 10.36 -8.66
C LEU A 93 -4.17 11.10 -8.75
N SER A 94 -5.31 10.39 -8.76
CA SER A 94 -6.65 10.98 -8.89
C SER A 94 -6.99 12.10 -7.90
N PRO A 95 -6.47 12.16 -6.65
CA PRO A 95 -6.76 13.27 -5.75
C PRO A 95 -6.10 14.60 -6.15
N PHE A 96 -5.17 14.61 -7.10
CA PHE A 96 -4.38 15.78 -7.50
C PHE A 96 -4.72 16.29 -8.92
N GLU A 97 -5.71 15.68 -9.56
CA GLU A 97 -6.29 16.09 -10.85
C GLU A 97 -7.52 16.98 -10.62
#